data_AF-A0A925RH20-F1
#
_entry.id   AF-A0A925RH20-F1
#
_cell.length_a   1.000
_cell.length_b   1.000
_cell.length_c   1.000
_cell.angle_alpha   90.00
_cell.angle_beta   90.00
_cell.angle_gamma   90.00
#
_symmetry.space_group_name_H-M   'P 1'
#
loop_
_entity.id
_entity.type
_entity.pdbx_description
1 polymer ?
#
loop_
_entity_poly.entity_id
_entity_poly.type
_entity_poly.pdbx_seq_one_letter_code
_entity_poly.pdbx_strand_id
1 'polypeptide(L)'
;FQEPLAFLWVQKAWHPAGLTYGEGWLKTLVQITLGPATWNKGTIVDPLYPLAFFILCSLGTLLWRFRKQAGRRLIYYGACAIGLLLWLLAGSPLINAVTFWGGVYLLWRFRPTLPPVAVVYGFLSLALILSSGRTISVERHAYGVISLAIAMGLLLARHPRWGNPVMGFFALLLVSLSIRFAQHLWAG
;
A
#
# COMPACT_ATOMS: atom_id res chain seq x y z
N PHE A 1 -25.57 3.11 -28.98
CA PHE A 1 -25.77 2.00 -28.02
C PHE A 1 -26.00 0.67 -28.74
N GLN A 2 -25.07 0.23 -29.60
CA GLN A 2 -25.29 -0.97 -30.45
C GLN A 2 -24.86 -2.28 -29.77
N GLU A 3 -24.04 -2.22 -28.72
CA GLU A 3 -23.66 -3.39 -27.93
C GLU A 3 -23.75 -3.09 -26.42
N PRO A 4 -24.90 -3.35 -25.77
CA PRO A 4 -25.07 -3.12 -24.34
C PRO A 4 -24.13 -3.98 -23.48
N LEU A 5 -23.58 -5.07 -24.04
CA LEU A 5 -22.62 -5.96 -23.38
C LEU A 5 -21.15 -5.65 -23.72
N ALA A 6 -20.85 -4.60 -24.48
CA ALA A 6 -19.48 -4.20 -24.82
C ALA A 6 -18.60 -3.99 -23.57
N PHE A 7 -19.18 -3.52 -22.48
CA PHE A 7 -18.49 -3.36 -21.19
C PHE A 7 -17.95 -4.69 -20.63
N LEU A 8 -18.66 -5.81 -20.79
CA LEU A 8 -18.20 -7.13 -20.34
C LEU A 8 -16.99 -7.60 -21.16
N TRP A 9 -17.02 -7.35 -22.47
CA TRP A 9 -15.89 -7.65 -23.36
C TRP A 9 -14.67 -6.81 -23.03
N VAL A 10 -14.84 -5.52 -22.72
CA VAL A 10 -13.76 -4.66 -22.23
C VAL A 10 -13.24 -5.15 -20.89
N GLN A 11 -14.10 -5.50 -19.92
CA GLN A 11 -13.66 -6.05 -18.64
C GLN A 11 -12.87 -7.36 -18.81
N LYS A 12 -13.32 -8.24 -19.71
CA LYS A 12 -12.62 -9.49 -20.05
C LYS A 12 -11.28 -9.23 -20.73
N ALA A 13 -11.21 -8.28 -21.67
CA ALA A 13 -9.99 -7.90 -22.38
C ALA A 13 -8.96 -7.22 -21.45
N TRP A 14 -9.42 -6.52 -20.42
CA TRP A 14 -8.54 -5.98 -19.41
C TRP A 14 -7.97 -7.09 -18.53
N HIS A 15 -8.70 -8.19 -18.29
CA HIS A 15 -8.21 -9.31 -17.50
C HIS A 15 -6.93 -9.89 -18.17
N PRO A 16 -5.76 -9.79 -17.52
CA PRO A 16 -4.52 -10.29 -18.12
C PRO A 16 -4.66 -11.81 -18.24
N ALA A 17 -4.63 -12.32 -19.47
CA ALA A 17 -4.53 -13.76 -19.69
C ALA A 17 -3.17 -14.21 -19.15
N GLY A 18 -3.17 -15.07 -18.12
CA GLY A 18 -1.97 -15.79 -17.69
C GLY A 18 -1.32 -15.37 -16.36
N LEU A 19 -1.91 -14.47 -15.56
CA LEU A 19 -1.43 -14.32 -14.17
C LEU A 19 -1.89 -15.51 -13.34
N THR A 20 -0.94 -16.29 -12.84
CA THR A 20 -1.23 -17.33 -11.85
C THR A 20 -1.69 -16.70 -10.54
N TYR A 21 -2.61 -17.35 -9.82
CA TYR A 21 -3.09 -16.87 -8.53
C TYR A 21 -1.91 -16.57 -7.59
N GLY A 22 -1.82 -15.33 -7.09
CA GLY A 22 -0.75 -14.90 -6.16
C GLY A 22 0.51 -14.34 -6.82
N GLU A 23 0.70 -14.49 -8.13
CA GLU A 23 1.89 -13.99 -8.83
C GLU A 23 2.05 -12.47 -8.75
N GLY A 24 0.95 -11.72 -8.86
CA GLY A 24 0.98 -10.27 -8.69
C GLY A 24 1.40 -9.82 -7.30
N TRP A 25 1.03 -10.58 -6.25
CA TRP A 25 1.45 -10.30 -4.88
C TRP A 25 2.93 -10.63 -4.67
N LEU A 26 3.40 -11.75 -5.23
CA LEU A 26 4.82 -12.08 -5.24
C LEU A 26 5.63 -11.00 -5.96
N LYS A 27 5.16 -10.55 -7.13
CA LYS A 27 5.76 -9.44 -7.88
C LYS A 27 5.86 -8.19 -7.03
N THR A 28 4.78 -7.80 -6.33
CA THR A 28 4.81 -6.64 -5.42
C THR A 28 5.86 -6.81 -4.32
N LEU A 29 5.95 -7.99 -3.70
CA LEU A 29 6.97 -8.26 -2.68
C LEU A 29 8.39 -8.15 -3.24
N VAL A 30 8.64 -8.73 -4.42
CA VAL A 30 9.94 -8.62 -5.11
C VAL A 30 10.27 -7.17 -5.46
N GLN A 31 9.29 -6.40 -5.93
CA GLN A 31 9.51 -4.98 -6.24
C GLN A 31 9.85 -4.16 -4.99
N ILE A 32 9.25 -4.48 -3.83
CA ILE A 32 9.55 -3.80 -2.57
C ILE A 32 10.95 -4.16 -2.07
N THR A 33 11.36 -5.43 -2.15
CA THR A 33 12.61 -5.91 -1.52
C THR A 33 13.82 -5.87 -2.44
N LEU A 34 13.66 -6.24 -3.72
CA LEU A 34 14.75 -6.38 -4.71
C LEU A 34 14.69 -5.32 -5.80
N GLY A 35 13.65 -4.49 -5.82
CA GLY A 35 13.51 -3.35 -6.71
C GLY A 35 12.71 -3.63 -7.98
N PRO A 36 12.19 -2.58 -8.62
CA PRO A 36 11.25 -2.69 -9.73
C PRO A 36 11.85 -3.32 -11.00
N ALA A 37 13.16 -3.15 -11.23
CA ALA A 37 13.84 -3.65 -12.41
C ALA A 37 14.10 -5.17 -12.36
N THR A 38 14.16 -5.76 -11.16
CA THR A 38 14.56 -7.15 -10.93
C THR A 38 13.53 -8.15 -11.46
N TRP A 39 12.23 -7.86 -11.33
CA TRP A 39 11.17 -8.75 -11.84
C TRP A 39 11.23 -8.96 -13.36
N ASN A 40 11.54 -7.91 -14.12
CA ASN A 40 11.51 -7.98 -15.59
C ASN A 40 12.74 -8.69 -16.18
N LYS A 41 13.86 -8.73 -15.45
CA LYS A 41 15.14 -9.27 -15.93
C LYS A 41 15.50 -10.63 -15.32
N GLY A 42 14.73 -11.12 -14.34
CA GLY A 42 14.97 -12.41 -13.67
C GLY A 42 16.29 -12.50 -12.90
N THR A 43 17.02 -11.39 -12.79
CA THR A 43 18.36 -11.28 -12.22
C THR A 43 18.43 -9.98 -11.39
N ILE A 44 19.25 -9.97 -10.35
CA ILE A 44 19.43 -8.78 -9.50
C ILE A 44 20.15 -7.72 -10.34
N VAL A 45 19.41 -6.68 -10.72
CA VAL A 45 19.91 -5.62 -11.60
C VAL A 45 20.74 -4.60 -10.83
N ASP A 46 20.32 -4.30 -9.60
CA ASP A 46 20.95 -3.32 -8.73
C ASP A 46 21.12 -3.91 -7.30
N PRO A 47 22.33 -4.36 -6.94
CA PRO A 47 22.61 -4.88 -5.60
C PRO A 47 22.48 -3.84 -4.48
N LEU A 48 22.55 -2.54 -4.79
CA LEU A 48 22.43 -1.47 -3.79
C LEU A 48 21.00 -1.33 -3.27
N TYR A 49 20.02 -1.63 -4.12
CA TYR A 49 18.61 -1.55 -3.76
C TYR A 49 18.23 -2.43 -2.56
N PRO A 50 18.44 -3.77 -2.58
CA PRO A 50 18.10 -4.62 -1.44
C PRO A 50 18.92 -4.25 -0.20
N LEU A 51 20.18 -3.82 -0.37
CA LEU A 51 21.03 -3.34 0.72
C LEU A 51 20.39 -2.13 1.40
N ALA A 52 19.96 -1.12 0.63
CA ALA A 52 19.26 0.06 1.14
C ALA A 52 17.96 -0.33 1.88
N PHE A 53 17.18 -1.26 1.32
CA PHE A 53 15.97 -1.77 1.96
C PHE A 53 16.27 -2.41 3.33
N PHE A 54 17.25 -3.31 3.41
CA PHE A 54 17.64 -3.95 4.67
C PHE A 54 18.20 -2.96 5.69
N ILE A 55 18.97 -1.96 5.26
CA ILE A 55 19.41 -0.86 6.14
C ILE A 55 18.21 -0.14 6.73
N LEU A 56 17.23 0.27 5.92
CA LEU A 56 16.03 0.96 6.42
C LEU A 56 15.23 0.08 7.39
N CYS A 57 15.06 -1.21 7.10
CA CYS A 57 14.39 -2.16 8.00
C CYS A 57 15.16 -2.35 9.32
N SER A 58 16.49 -2.47 9.27
CA SER A 58 17.31 -2.60 10.47
C SER A 58 17.27 -1.34 11.34
N LEU A 59 17.30 -0.15 10.73
CA LEU A 59 17.10 1.12 11.45
C LEU A 59 15.72 1.19 12.11
N GLY A 60 14.67 0.74 11.42
CA GLY A 60 13.31 0.67 11.97
C GLY A 60 13.19 -0.27 13.17
N THR A 61 13.79 -1.47 13.06
CA THR A 61 13.79 -2.44 14.16
C THR A 61 14.64 -1.97 15.34
N LEU A 62 15.75 -1.30 15.09
CA LEU A 62 16.61 -0.71 16.12
C LEU A 62 15.89 0.43 16.86
N LEU A 63 15.22 1.32 16.11
CA LEU A 63 14.39 2.39 16.68
C LEU A 63 13.27 1.81 17.57
N TRP A 64 12.63 0.73 17.12
CA TRP A 64 11.60 0.05 17.89
C TRP A 64 12.16 -0.66 19.13
N ARG A 65 13.31 -1.34 19.02
CA ARG A 65 13.95 -2.04 20.14
C ARG A 65 14.37 -1.09 21.24
N PHE A 66 14.98 0.05 20.87
CA PHE A 66 15.43 1.06 21.81
C PHE A 66 14.35 2.10 22.17
N ARG A 67 13.08 1.87 21.80
CA ARG A 67 11.97 2.81 22.06
C ARG A 67 11.75 3.17 23.53
N LYS A 68 12.19 2.31 24.46
CA LYS A 68 12.07 2.57 25.91
C LYS A 68 13.17 3.51 26.42
N GLN A 69 14.31 3.55 25.74
CA GLN A 69 15.48 4.35 26.07
C GLN A 69 15.55 5.64 25.22
N ALA A 70 14.99 5.60 24.01
CA ALA A 70 14.92 6.72 23.09
C ALA A 70 13.82 7.71 23.47
N GLY A 71 14.09 9.01 23.28
CA GLY A 71 13.10 10.05 23.50
C GLY A 71 11.89 9.91 22.56
N ARG A 72 10.69 10.19 23.08
CA ARG A 72 9.42 10.07 22.34
C ARG A 72 9.40 10.87 21.02
N ARG A 73 10.09 12.02 20.96
CA ARG A 73 10.24 12.83 19.74
C ARG A 73 11.09 12.10 18.68
N LEU A 74 12.22 11.52 19.09
CA LEU A 74 13.12 10.79 18.20
C LEU A 74 12.42 9.60 17.55
N ILE A 75 11.66 8.84 18.34
CA ILE A 75 10.88 7.69 17.83
C ILE A 75 9.85 8.15 16.80
N TYR A 76 9.14 9.25 17.10
CA TYR A 76 8.09 9.76 16.23
C TYR A 76 8.65 10.28 14.90
N TYR A 77 9.64 11.17 14.92
CA TYR A 77 10.25 11.71 13.70
C TYR A 77 11.07 10.65 12.95
N GLY A 78 11.77 9.77 13.67
CA GLY A 78 12.51 8.65 13.08
C GLY A 78 11.58 7.68 12.34
N ALA A 79 10.44 7.32 12.92
CA ALA A 79 9.46 6.47 12.24
C ALA A 79 8.86 7.15 11.00
N CYS A 80 8.58 8.45 11.07
CA CYS A 80 8.11 9.22 9.90
C CYS A 80 9.18 9.26 8.79
N ALA A 81 10.45 9.53 9.15
CA ALA A 81 11.56 9.59 8.21
C ALA A 81 11.80 8.23 7.53
N ILE A 82 11.83 7.14 8.31
CA ILE A 82 11.98 5.77 7.76
C ILE A 82 10.80 5.43 6.84
N GLY A 83 9.56 5.78 7.22
CA GLY A 83 8.39 5.58 6.38
C GLY A 83 8.48 6.32 5.04
N LEU A 84 8.91 7.59 5.06
CA LEU A 84 9.13 8.39 3.85
C LEU A 84 10.26 7.83 2.98
N LEU A 85 11.37 7.41 3.56
CA LEU A 85 12.50 6.82 2.83
C LEU A 85 12.12 5.47 2.20
N LEU A 86 11.36 4.64 2.91
CA LEU A 86 10.82 3.40 2.36
C LEU A 86 9.88 3.66 1.18
N TRP A 87 9.02 4.69 1.28
CA TRP A 87 8.17 5.08 0.16
C TRP A 87 8.97 5.61 -1.03
N LEU A 88 10.00 6.44 -0.81
CA LEU A 88 10.88 6.90 -1.89
C LEU A 88 11.63 5.75 -2.58
N LEU A 89 12.01 4.72 -1.82
CA LEU A 89 12.70 3.55 -2.34
C LEU A 89 11.75 2.64 -3.14
N ALA A 90 10.62 2.26 -2.55
CA ALA A 90 9.74 1.21 -3.08
C ALA A 90 8.52 1.71 -3.85
N GLY A 91 8.17 3.00 -3.75
CA GLY A 91 7.11 3.64 -4.54
C GLY A 91 5.70 3.09 -4.29
N SER A 92 4.90 3.00 -5.36
CA SER A 92 3.51 2.53 -5.31
C SER A 92 3.34 1.06 -4.89
N PRO A 93 4.25 0.10 -5.20
CA PRO A 93 4.22 -1.24 -4.61
C PRO A 93 4.11 -1.24 -3.09
N LEU A 94 4.85 -0.35 -2.41
CA LEU A 94 4.79 -0.23 -0.96
C LEU A 94 3.42 0.28 -0.50
N ILE A 95 2.87 1.31 -1.14
CA ILE A 95 1.54 1.85 -0.80
C ILE A 95 0.48 0.77 -0.97
N ASN A 96 0.52 0.01 -2.07
CA ASN A 96 -0.42 -1.07 -2.34
C ASN A 96 -0.34 -2.17 -1.27
N ALA A 97 0.88 -2.59 -0.90
CA ALA A 97 1.09 -3.59 0.14
C ALA A 97 0.63 -3.09 1.53
N VAL A 98 1.01 -1.87 1.92
CA VAL A 98 0.62 -1.27 3.19
C VAL A 98 -0.89 -1.05 3.26
N THR A 99 -1.51 -0.63 2.17
CA THR A 99 -2.97 -0.42 2.12
C THR A 99 -3.72 -1.74 2.28
N PHE A 100 -3.29 -2.79 1.60
CA PHE A 100 -3.92 -4.11 1.73
C PHE A 100 -3.69 -4.74 3.10
N TRP A 101 -2.44 -4.96 3.50
CA TRP A 101 -2.10 -5.64 4.75
C TRP A 101 -2.43 -4.79 5.98
N GLY A 102 -2.23 -3.48 5.90
CA GLY A 102 -2.68 -2.54 6.91
C GLY A 102 -4.20 -2.53 7.01
N GLY A 103 -4.93 -2.61 5.89
CA GLY A 103 -6.38 -2.74 5.87
C GLY A 103 -6.88 -4.02 6.55
N VAL A 104 -6.29 -5.17 6.23
CA VAL A 104 -6.55 -6.46 6.91
C VAL A 104 -6.33 -6.31 8.42
N TYR A 105 -5.19 -5.76 8.81
CA TYR A 105 -4.84 -5.54 10.22
C TYR A 105 -5.85 -4.61 10.92
N LEU A 106 -6.23 -3.50 10.29
CA LEU A 106 -7.17 -2.54 10.86
C LEU A 106 -8.56 -3.14 11.02
N LEU A 107 -9.08 -3.87 10.03
CA LEU A 107 -10.36 -4.57 10.16
C LEU A 107 -10.31 -5.60 11.26
N TRP A 108 -9.24 -6.39 11.34
CA TRP A 108 -9.06 -7.37 12.39
C TRP A 108 -9.00 -6.72 13.78
N ARG A 109 -8.28 -5.60 13.91
CA ARG A 109 -8.10 -4.89 15.17
C ARG A 109 -9.38 -4.18 15.64
N PHE A 110 -10.14 -3.59 14.71
CA PHE A 110 -11.35 -2.82 15.00
C PHE A 110 -12.66 -3.60 14.80
N ARG A 111 -12.59 -4.90 14.49
CA ARG A 111 -13.77 -5.77 14.44
C ARG A 111 -14.70 -5.71 15.66
N PRO A 112 -14.24 -5.57 16.93
CA PRO A 112 -15.18 -5.50 18.06
C PRO A 112 -15.94 -4.17 18.13
N THR A 113 -15.46 -3.13 17.44
CA THR A 113 -16.08 -1.80 17.42
C THR A 113 -16.88 -1.52 16.16
N LEU A 114 -16.66 -2.30 15.10
CA LEU A 114 -17.36 -2.14 13.82
C LEU A 114 -18.64 -2.98 13.81
N PRO A 115 -19.71 -2.54 13.12
CA PRO A 115 -20.88 -3.37 12.94
C PRO A 115 -20.51 -4.64 12.15
N PRO A 116 -21.11 -5.80 12.47
CA PRO A 116 -20.72 -7.09 11.89
C PRO A 116 -20.83 -7.10 10.36
N VAL A 117 -21.83 -6.40 9.82
CA VAL A 117 -22.01 -6.22 8.36
C VAL A 117 -20.80 -5.53 7.73
N ALA A 118 -20.27 -4.46 8.33
CA ALA A 118 -19.10 -3.76 7.81
C ALA A 118 -17.84 -4.63 7.89
N VAL A 119 -17.71 -5.47 8.92
CA VAL A 119 -16.59 -6.40 9.06
C VAL A 119 -16.63 -7.46 7.96
N VAL A 120 -17.77 -8.11 7.76
CA VAL A 120 -17.95 -9.12 6.71
C VAL A 120 -17.74 -8.51 5.33
N TYR A 121 -18.36 -7.36 5.05
CA TYR A 121 -18.16 -6.64 3.80
C TYR A 121 -16.69 -6.28 3.55
N GLY A 122 -15.98 -5.80 4.58
CA GLY A 122 -14.57 -5.44 4.49
C GLY A 122 -13.68 -6.64 4.16
N PHE A 123 -13.86 -7.76 4.87
CA PHE A 123 -13.10 -8.98 4.60
C PHE A 123 -13.42 -9.58 3.23
N LEU A 124 -14.69 -9.61 2.81
CA LEU A 124 -15.07 -10.08 1.47
C LEU A 124 -14.47 -9.19 0.37
N SER A 125 -14.49 -7.87 0.56
CA SER A 125 -13.90 -6.94 -0.41
C SER A 125 -12.38 -7.12 -0.51
N LEU A 126 -11.68 -7.32 0.61
CA LEU A 126 -10.26 -7.64 0.62
C LEU A 126 -9.98 -9.02 -0.01
N ALA A 127 -10.84 -10.01 0.21
CA ALA A 127 -10.72 -11.32 -0.42
C ALA A 127 -10.86 -11.22 -1.95
N LEU A 128 -11.75 -10.36 -2.46
CA LEU A 128 -11.88 -10.07 -3.89
C LEU A 128 -10.63 -9.37 -4.45
N ILE A 129 -10.06 -8.41 -3.72
CA ILE A 129 -8.81 -7.75 -4.11
C ILE A 129 -7.67 -8.79 -4.17
N LEU A 130 -7.58 -9.66 -3.17
CA LEU A 130 -6.57 -10.74 -3.12
C LEU A 130 -6.75 -11.73 -4.29
N SER A 131 -7.98 -12.17 -4.54
CA SER A 131 -8.30 -13.16 -5.58
C SER A 131 -8.12 -12.61 -6.99
N SER A 132 -8.27 -11.30 -7.18
CA SER A 132 -8.05 -10.67 -8.49
C SER A 132 -6.61 -10.81 -8.99
N GLY A 133 -5.64 -11.08 -8.10
CA GLY A 133 -4.21 -11.18 -8.41
C GLY A 133 -3.58 -9.89 -8.95
N ARG A 134 -4.36 -8.82 -9.09
CA ARG A 134 -3.94 -7.54 -9.63
C ARG A 134 -3.50 -6.63 -8.50
N THR A 135 -2.21 -6.42 -8.42
CA THR A 135 -1.63 -5.49 -7.44
C THR A 135 -1.48 -4.07 -7.97
N ILE A 136 -1.75 -3.86 -9.25
CA ILE A 136 -1.83 -2.53 -9.87
C ILE A 136 -3.10 -1.85 -9.37
N SER A 137 -2.96 -0.64 -8.82
CA SER A 137 -4.08 0.17 -8.33
C SER A 137 -4.87 -0.44 -7.16
N VAL A 138 -4.24 -1.25 -6.29
CA VAL A 138 -4.90 -1.79 -5.08
C VAL A 138 -5.43 -0.66 -4.21
N GLU A 139 -4.69 0.42 -4.08
CA GLU A 139 -5.12 1.65 -3.41
C GLU A 139 -6.47 2.20 -3.91
N ARG A 140 -6.75 2.13 -5.23
CA ARG A 140 -8.02 2.59 -5.80
C ARG A 140 -9.18 1.69 -5.41
N HIS A 141 -8.95 0.38 -5.39
CA HIS A 141 -9.97 -0.60 -5.00
C HIS A 141 -10.22 -0.54 -3.48
N ALA A 142 -9.14 -0.41 -2.70
CA ALA A 142 -9.19 -0.29 -1.25
C ALA A 142 -9.91 0.98 -0.80
N TYR A 143 -9.79 2.09 -1.54
CA TYR A 143 -10.57 3.31 -1.29
C TYR A 143 -12.08 3.05 -1.39
N GLY A 144 -12.51 2.18 -2.31
CA GLY A 144 -13.90 1.77 -2.44
C GLY A 144 -14.43 0.90 -1.28
N VAL A 145 -13.53 0.36 -0.43
CA VAL A 145 -13.92 -0.44 0.72
C VAL A 145 -14.19 0.47 1.91
N ILE A 146 -15.43 0.91 2.06
CA ILE A 146 -15.87 1.87 3.10
C ILE A 146 -15.42 1.44 4.51
N SER A 147 -15.46 0.15 4.83
CA SER A 147 -15.03 -0.38 6.13
C SER A 147 -13.55 -0.08 6.45
N LEU A 148 -12.68 -0.02 5.43
CA LEU A 148 -11.28 0.36 5.60
C LEU A 148 -11.13 1.84 5.95
N ALA A 149 -11.90 2.70 5.27
CA ALA A 149 -11.90 4.14 5.55
C ALA A 149 -12.37 4.42 6.99
N ILE A 150 -13.45 3.75 7.43
CA ILE A 150 -13.94 3.86 8.82
C ILE A 150 -12.87 3.39 9.82
N ALA A 151 -12.24 2.24 9.57
CA ALA A 151 -11.22 1.69 10.46
C ALA A 151 -9.97 2.59 10.54
N MET A 152 -9.56 3.19 9.42
CA MET A 152 -8.48 4.18 9.37
C MET A 152 -8.85 5.46 10.14
N GLY A 153 -10.09 5.93 10.00
CA GLY A 153 -10.62 7.05 10.78
C GLY A 153 -10.58 6.78 12.29
N LEU A 154 -10.98 5.58 12.73
CA LEU A 154 -10.87 5.17 14.14
C LEU A 154 -9.42 5.15 14.64
N LEU A 155 -8.48 4.67 13.83
CA LEU A 155 -7.06 4.67 14.17
C LEU A 155 -6.55 6.09 14.42
N LEU A 156 -6.84 7.01 13.50
CA LEU A 156 -6.39 8.40 13.58
C LEU A 156 -7.06 9.16 14.72
N ALA A 157 -8.34 8.88 15.00
CA ALA A 157 -9.05 9.44 16.15
C ALA A 157 -8.42 9.01 17.49
N ARG A 158 -7.99 7.75 17.60
CA ARG A 158 -7.30 7.22 18.81
C ARG A 158 -5.84 7.67 18.92
N HIS A 159 -5.22 8.03 17.80
CA HIS A 159 -3.83 8.43 17.75
C HIS A 159 -3.64 9.76 17.00
N PRO A 160 -4.12 10.90 17.55
CA PRO A 160 -4.12 12.20 16.85
C PRO A 160 -2.74 12.65 16.39
N ARG A 161 -1.69 12.30 17.14
CA ARG A 161 -0.31 12.63 16.78
C ARG A 161 0.13 12.02 15.45
N TRP A 162 -0.42 10.87 15.07
CA TRP A 162 -0.14 10.23 13.78
C TRP A 162 -1.02 10.78 12.64
N GLY A 163 -2.03 11.61 12.93
CA GLY A 163 -2.84 12.28 11.92
C GLY A 163 -2.03 13.25 11.06
N ASN A 164 -1.23 14.11 11.69
CA ASN A 164 -0.41 15.10 10.98
C ASN A 164 0.53 14.50 9.93
N PRO A 165 1.34 13.47 10.22
CA PRO A 165 2.27 12.91 9.24
C PRO A 165 1.51 12.14 8.15
N VAL A 166 0.39 11.49 8.47
CA VAL A 166 -0.47 10.83 7.48
C VAL A 166 -1.09 11.85 6.52
N MET A 167 -1.62 12.97 7.02
CA MET A 167 -2.13 14.05 6.19
C MET A 167 -1.01 14.68 5.34
N GLY A 168 0.16 14.94 5.93
CA GLY A 168 1.32 15.46 5.21
C GLY A 168 1.77 14.51 4.09
N PHE A 169 1.77 13.21 4.35
CA PHE A 169 2.09 12.19 3.34
C PHE A 169 1.07 12.18 2.19
N PHE A 170 -0.23 12.22 2.49
CA PHE A 170 -1.26 12.32 1.44
C PHE A 170 -1.17 13.63 0.64
N ALA A 171 -0.83 14.75 1.29
CA ALA A 171 -0.59 16.00 0.58
C ALA A 171 0.62 15.89 -0.37
N LEU A 172 1.71 15.25 0.07
CA LEU A 172 2.87 14.97 -0.79
C LEU A 172 2.51 14.07 -1.97
N LEU A 173 1.72 13.01 -1.74
CA LEU A 173 1.22 12.16 -2.81
C LEU A 173 0.38 12.94 -3.81
N LEU A 174 -0.55 13.78 -3.32
CA LEU A 174 -1.41 14.61 -4.16
C LEU A 174 -0.58 15.53 -5.05
N VAL A 175 0.38 16.27 -4.46
CA VAL A 175 1.27 17.17 -5.22
C VAL A 175 2.09 16.39 -6.25
N SER A 176 2.68 15.25 -5.86
CA SER A 176 3.46 14.41 -6.76
C SER A 176 2.61 13.90 -7.94
N LEU A 177 1.38 13.45 -7.68
CA LEU A 177 0.46 12.97 -8.71
C LEU A 177 -0.02 14.12 -9.61
N SER A 178 -0.31 15.30 -9.06
CA SER A 178 -0.67 16.48 -9.83
C SER A 178 0.44 16.92 -10.77
N ILE A 179 1.71 16.92 -10.31
CA ILE A 179 2.86 17.25 -11.16
C ILE A 179 3.01 16.22 -12.29
N ARG A 180 2.94 14.92 -11.98
CA ARG A 180 3.02 13.86 -13.01
C ARG A 180 1.89 13.98 -14.03
N PHE A 181 0.68 14.24 -13.56
CA PHE A 181 -0.47 14.46 -14.42
C PHE A 181 -0.28 15.66 -15.35
N ALA A 182 0.24 16.78 -14.84
CA ALA A 182 0.57 17.96 -15.63
C ALA A 182 1.68 17.70 -16.67
N GLN A 183 2.56 16.74 -16.42
CA GLN A 183 3.59 16.28 -17.36
C GLN A 183 3.08 15.25 -18.38
N HIS A 184 1.76 15.01 -18.45
CA HIS A 184 1.16 13.93 -19.24
C HIS A 184 1.69 12.52 -18.91
N LEU A 185 2.32 12.36 -17.74
CA LEU A 185 2.73 11.05 -17.25
C LEU A 185 1.52 10.39 -16.61
N TRP A 186 1.33 9.11 -16.94
CA TRP A 186 0.24 8.32 -16.39
C TRP A 186 0.35 8.26 -14.86
N ALA A 187 -0.68 8.76 -14.17
CA ALA A 187 -0.88 8.52 -12.75
C ALA A 187 -1.34 7.07 -12.60
N GLY A 188 -0.36 6.16 -12.46
CA GLY A 188 -0.56 4.72 -12.23
C GLY A 188 -0.78 4.46 -10.76
#